data_AF-A0A2L1S4Q4-F1
#
_entry.id   AF-A0A2L1S4Q4-F1
#
_cell.length_a   1.000
_cell.length_b   1.000
_cell.length_c   1.000
_cell.angle_alpha   90.00
_cell.angle_beta   90.00
_cell.angle_gamma   90.00
#
_symmetry.space_group_name_H-M   'P 1'
#
loop_
_entity.id
_entity.type
_entity.pdbx_description
1 polymer ?
#
loop_
_entity_poly.entity_id
_entity_poly.type
_entity_poly.pdbx_seq_one_letter_code
_entity_poly.pdbx_strand_id
1 'polypeptide(L)' 'MFEPVRRRLYAWHMRNYTRRRLAMLDSRILADLGIERDQIDDVVARIDIEGDRK' A
#
# COMPACT_ATOMS: atom_id res chain seq x y z
N MET A 1 -3.01 -11.33 -23.83
CA MET A 1 -2.74 -9.92 -24.17
C MET A 1 -3.58 -8.97 -23.30
N PHE A 2 -3.32 -8.90 -21.98
CA PHE A 2 -3.88 -7.90 -21.04
C PHE A 2 -2.96 -7.69 -19.81
N GLU A 3 -1.77 -8.29 -19.81
CA GLU A 3 -0.86 -8.36 -18.67
C GLU A 3 -0.49 -6.98 -18.10
N PRO A 4 -0.22 -5.93 -18.90
CA PRO A 4 0.11 -4.62 -18.34
C PRO A 4 -1.05 -4.00 -17.54
N VAL A 5 -2.29 -4.15 -18.03
CA VAL A 5 -3.49 -3.61 -17.35
C VAL A 5 -3.77 -4.40 -16.07
N ARG A 6 -3.67 -5.72 -16.14
CA ARG A 6 -3.84 -6.60 -14.97
C ARG A 6 -2.82 -6.29 -13.87
N ARG A 7 -1.55 -6.09 -14.24
CA ARG A 7 -0.47 -5.72 -13.30
C ARG A 7 -0.74 -4.38 -12.61
N ARG A 8 -1.16 -3.37 -13.37
CA ARG A 8 -1.51 -2.05 -12.81
C ARG A 8 -2.71 -2.10 -11.86
N LEU A 9 -3.75 -2.85 -12.24
CA LEU A 9 -4.92 -3.04 -11.38
C LEU A 9 -4.57 -3.82 -10.12
N TYR A 10 -3.69 -4.82 -10.23
CA TYR A 10 -3.18 -5.56 -9.08
C TYR A 10 -2.39 -4.66 -8.13
N ALA A 11 -1.45 -3.85 -8.64
CA ALA A 11 -0.70 -2.89 -7.84
C ALA A 11 -1.63 -1.88 -7.14
N TRP A 12 -2.61 -1.34 -7.86
CA TRP A 12 -3.63 -0.46 -7.27
C TRP A 12 -4.43 -1.18 -6.17
N HIS A 13 -4.90 -2.40 -6.42
CA HIS A 13 -5.66 -3.17 -5.45
C HIS A 13 -4.83 -3.43 -4.18
N MET A 14 -3.58 -3.84 -4.34
CA MET A 14 -2.67 -4.11 -3.22
C MET A 14 -2.40 -2.86 -2.39
N ARG A 15 -2.17 -1.69 -3.02
CA ARG A 15 -2.02 -0.42 -2.29
C ARG A 15 -3.25 -0.07 -1.46
N ASN A 16 -4.44 -0.20 -2.04
CA ASN A 16 -5.70 0.07 -1.33
C ASN A 16 -5.95 -0.91 -0.19
N TYR A 17 -5.65 -2.18 -0.41
CA TYR A 17 -5.73 -3.20 0.61
C TYR A 17 -4.79 -2.91 1.79
N THR A 18 -3.51 -2.59 1.51
CA THR A 18 -2.53 -2.24 2.53
C THR A 18 -2.93 -0.98 3.30
N ARG A 19 -3.37 0.08 2.62
CA ARG A 19 -3.90 1.29 3.25
C ARG A 19 -5.00 0.97 4.25
N ARG A 20 -6.01 0.20 3.83
CA ARG A 20 -7.15 -0.18 4.69
C ARG A 20 -6.67 -1.00 5.89
N ARG A 21 -5.74 -1.93 5.68
CA ARG A 21 -5.17 -2.76 6.76
C ARG A 21 -4.44 -1.91 7.79
N LEU A 22 -3.59 -0.99 7.38
CA LEU A 22 -2.89 -0.06 8.28
C LEU A 22 -3.88 0.85 9.02
N ALA A 23 -4.90 1.37 8.32
CA ALA A 23 -5.91 2.24 8.94
C ALA A 23 -6.77 1.52 10.00
N MET A 24 -6.87 0.18 9.96
CA MET A 24 -7.58 -0.61 10.97
C MET A 24 -6.72 -0.92 12.20
N LEU A 25 -5.41 -0.71 12.14
CA LEU A 25 -4.54 -0.91 13.30
C LEU A 25 -4.74 0.22 14.31
N ASP A 26 -4.56 -0.13 15.58
CA ASP A 26 -4.47 0.85 16.65
C ASP A 26 -3.19 1.69 16.53
N SER A 27 -3.23 2.93 17.00
CA SER A 27 -2.08 3.85 16.96
C SER A 27 -0.84 3.29 17.65
N ARG A 28 -0.98 2.48 18.71
CA ARG A 28 0.17 1.83 19.36
C ARG A 28 0.83 0.81 18.45
N ILE A 29 0.04 0.00 17.75
CA ILE A 29 0.57 -1.00 16.80
C ILE A 29 1.24 -0.29 15.62
N LEU A 30 0.65 0.81 15.14
CA LEU A 30 1.27 1.64 14.10
C LEU A 30 2.61 2.22 14.58
N ALA A 31 2.67 2.73 15.81
CA ALA A 31 3.90 3.23 16.42
C ALA A 31 4.96 2.13 16.61
N ASP A 32 4.55 0.91 16.98
CA ASP A 32 5.46 -0.25 17.07
C ASP A 32 6.06 -0.62 15.69
N LEU A 33 5.35 -0.33 14.59
CA LEU A 33 5.84 -0.45 13.22
C LEU A 33 6.65 0.78 12.76
N GLY A 34 6.76 1.82 13.59
CA GLY A 34 7.41 3.08 13.26
C GLY A 34 6.63 3.94 12.26
N ILE A 35 5.30 3.81 12.24
CA ILE A 35 4.41 4.52 11.31
C ILE A 35 3.44 5.38 12.11
N GLU A 36 3.35 6.66 11.77
CA GLU A 36 2.27 7.53 12.26
C GLU A 36 1.03 7.46 11.35
N ARG A 37 -0.15 7.79 11.90
CA ARG A 37 -1.43 7.65 11.19
C ARG A 37 -1.48 8.45 9.89
N ASP A 38 -0.90 9.65 9.90
CA ASP A 38 -0.79 10.56 8.75
C ASP A 38 0.23 10.09 7.70
N GLN A 39 1.18 9.23 8.09
CA GLN A 39 2.20 8.67 7.20
C GLN A 39 1.73 7.45 6.40
N ILE A 40 0.54 6.90 6.69
CA ILE A 40 0.04 5.69 6.01
C ILE A 40 0.03 5.85 4.49
N ASP A 41 -0.39 7.02 3.99
CA ASP A 41 -0.43 7.28 2.54
C ASP A 41 0.97 7.31 1.92
N ASP A 42 1.92 7.95 2.60
CA ASP A 42 3.32 8.03 2.16
C ASP A 42 3.99 6.65 2.15
N VAL A 43 3.74 5.84 3.19
CA VAL A 43 4.25 4.47 3.26
C VAL A 43 3.70 3.64 2.11
N VAL A 44 2.39 3.69 1.87
CA VAL A 44 1.75 2.92 0.78
C VAL A 44 2.24 3.37 -0.60
N ALA A 45 2.51 4.67 -0.79
CA ALA A 45 3.04 5.19 -2.05
C ALA A 45 4.47 4.70 -2.33
N ARG A 46 5.28 4.43 -1.30
CA ARG A 46 6.65 3.91 -1.41
C ARG A 46 6.72 2.40 -1.65
N ILE A 47 5.61 1.68 -1.52
CA ILE A 47 5.59 0.23 -1.82
C ILE A 47 5.77 0.06 -3.32
N ASP A 48 6.92 -0.49 -3.69
CA ASP A 48 7.18 -0.98 -5.05
C ASP A 48 6.48 -2.32 -5.21
N ILE A 49 5.46 -2.36 -6.07
CA ILE A 49 4.72 -3.57 -6.39
C ILE A 49 5.07 -3.91 -7.83
N GLU A 50 5.50 -5.14 -8.05
CA GLU A 50 5.81 -5.66 -9.38
C GLU A 50 4.61 -5.39 -10.32
N GLY A 51 4.83 -4.51 -11.31
CA GLY A 51 3.77 -3.93 -12.14
C GLY A 51 3.74 -2.39 -12.20
N ASP A 52 4.49 -1.71 -11.33
CA ASP A 52 4.61 -0.24 -11.33
C ASP A 52 5.76 0.28 -12.22
N ARG A 53 6.80 -0.52 -12.44
CA ARG A 53 7.89 -0.21 -13.38
C ARG A 53 7.55 -0.70 -14.79
N LYS A 54 7.66 0.23 -15.74
CA LYS A 54 7.66 -0.05 -17.19
C LYS A 54 8.85 -0.90 -17.59
#